data_AF-A0A7J8YR72-F1
#
_entry.id   AF-A0A7J8YR72-F1
#
_cell.length_a   1.000
_cell.length_b   1.000
_cell.length_c   1.000
_cell.angle_alpha   90.00
_cell.angle_beta   90.00
_cell.angle_gamma   90.00
#
_symmetry.space_group_name_H-M   'P 1'
#
loop_
_entity.id
_entity.type
_entity.pdbx_description
1 polymer ?
#
loop_
_entity_poly.entity_id
_entity_poly.type
_entity_poly.pdbx_seq_one_letter_code
_entity_poly.pdbx_strand_id
1 'polypeptide(L)'
;AGSFGATSSTYITPIVSFLATTGAPLLVNVYPYFAYIGDPQNIRLDFALFTAQGTVFQDGALAYQNLFDAIVDAFYSALEAAGGANVEIVVSETGWPSTGEAAATVDNASTYYKNLINHVNDGTPKKPGKAMETYLFAMFDEDQKGPAETERHFGLFSPDKQPKYNNISFS
;
A
#
# COMPACT_ATOMS: atom_id res chain seq x y z
N ALA A 1 0.93 5.31 16.29
CA ALA A 1 2.38 5.01 16.37
C ALA A 1 2.67 3.55 16.01
N GLY A 2 3.57 3.30 15.06
CA GLY A 2 3.99 1.95 14.64
C GLY A 2 5.38 1.55 15.18
N SER A 3 5.61 0.26 15.37
CA SER A 3 6.89 -0.31 15.81
C SER A 3 7.07 -1.72 15.27
N PHE A 4 8.30 -2.10 14.90
CA PHE A 4 8.60 -3.49 14.54
C PHE A 4 8.40 -4.42 15.76
N GLY A 5 7.84 -5.61 15.51
CA GLY A 5 7.68 -6.62 16.55
C GLY A 5 9.02 -7.12 17.07
N ALA A 6 9.07 -7.58 18.34
CA ALA A 6 10.32 -7.94 19.02
C ALA A 6 11.21 -8.92 18.21
N THR A 7 10.61 -9.93 17.57
CA THR A 7 11.33 -10.88 16.72
C THR A 7 11.89 -10.24 15.45
N SER A 8 11.15 -9.34 14.81
CA SER A 8 11.61 -8.63 13.60
C SER A 8 12.68 -7.59 13.94
N SER A 9 12.60 -6.95 15.11
CA SER A 9 13.51 -5.90 15.55
C SER A 9 14.98 -6.33 15.57
N THR A 10 15.27 -7.58 15.90
CA THR A 10 16.66 -8.11 15.91
C THR A 10 17.29 -8.17 14.52
N TYR A 11 16.48 -8.31 13.46
CA TYR A 11 16.94 -8.35 12.08
C TYR A 11 16.85 -6.98 11.40
N ILE A 12 15.74 -6.27 11.60
CA ILE A 12 15.47 -5.04 10.85
C ILE A 12 16.31 -3.86 11.35
N THR A 13 16.64 -3.79 12.65
CA THR A 13 17.42 -2.67 13.20
C THR A 13 18.80 -2.50 12.53
N PRO A 14 19.65 -3.55 12.38
CA PRO A 14 20.91 -3.40 11.66
C PRO A 14 20.73 -3.09 10.17
N ILE A 15 19.65 -3.59 9.53
CA ILE A 15 19.31 -3.25 8.14
C ILE A 15 18.98 -1.77 8.02
N VAL A 16 18.12 -1.26 8.91
CA VAL A 16 17.74 0.16 8.97
C VAL A 16 18.95 1.05 9.18
N SER A 17 19.88 0.67 10.06
CA SER A 17 21.14 1.38 10.26
C SER A 17 22.01 1.44 8.98
N PHE A 18 22.09 0.33 8.25
CA PHE A 18 22.79 0.27 6.97
C PHE A 18 22.14 1.16 5.91
N LEU A 19 20.81 1.12 5.78
CA LEU A 19 20.04 1.97 4.87
C LEU A 19 20.23 3.46 5.21
N ALA A 20 20.15 3.81 6.49
CA ALA A 20 20.35 5.17 6.99
C ALA A 20 21.76 5.71 6.69
N THR A 21 22.78 4.85 6.72
CA THR A 21 24.18 5.22 6.46
C THR A 21 24.48 5.36 4.96
N THR A 22 23.81 4.56 4.13
CA THR A 22 24.03 4.54 2.68
C THR A 22 23.10 5.47 1.90
N GLY A 23 22.03 5.97 2.55
CA GLY A 23 20.99 6.76 1.90
C GLY A 23 20.04 5.93 1.03
N ALA A 24 20.05 4.60 1.17
CA ALA A 24 19.15 3.71 0.44
C ALA A 24 17.76 3.65 1.09
N PRO A 25 16.68 3.48 0.32
CA PRO A 25 15.33 3.34 0.86
C PRO A 25 15.06 1.93 1.39
N LEU A 26 14.01 1.80 2.21
CA LEU A 26 13.37 0.52 2.50
C LEU A 26 12.24 0.27 1.49
N LEU A 27 12.24 -0.91 0.87
CA LEU A 27 11.14 -1.35 0.01
C LEU A 27 10.08 -2.08 0.85
N VAL A 28 8.82 -1.69 0.71
CA VAL A 28 7.70 -2.25 1.46
C VAL A 28 6.55 -2.60 0.51
N ASN A 29 6.06 -3.83 0.62
CA ASN A 29 4.84 -4.27 -0.06
C ASN A 29 3.63 -3.86 0.80
N VAL A 30 2.75 -3.01 0.27
CA VAL A 30 1.63 -2.39 1.01
C VAL A 30 0.31 -2.76 0.34
N TYR A 31 -0.53 -3.54 1.02
CA TYR A 31 -1.80 -4.01 0.47
C TYR A 31 -2.98 -3.70 1.40
N PRO A 32 -3.66 -2.55 1.23
CA PRO A 32 -4.90 -2.23 1.92
C PRO A 32 -5.99 -3.30 1.71
N TYR A 33 -6.00 -3.98 0.56
CA TYR A 33 -6.90 -5.11 0.28
C TYR A 33 -6.78 -6.21 1.35
N PHE A 34 -5.56 -6.69 1.63
CA PHE A 34 -5.35 -7.77 2.59
C PHE A 34 -5.68 -7.35 4.03
N ALA A 35 -5.38 -6.11 4.39
CA ALA A 35 -5.81 -5.55 5.68
C ALA A 35 -7.35 -5.55 5.78
N TYR A 36 -8.05 -5.05 4.77
CA TYR A 36 -9.51 -5.02 4.73
C TYR A 36 -10.15 -6.41 4.84
N ILE A 37 -9.73 -7.39 4.03
CA ILE A 37 -10.35 -8.73 4.09
C ILE A 37 -10.01 -9.48 5.38
N GLY A 38 -8.89 -9.14 6.03
CA GLY A 38 -8.50 -9.69 7.32
C GLY A 38 -9.35 -9.20 8.48
N ASP A 39 -9.92 -7.99 8.37
CA ASP A 39 -10.80 -7.40 9.39
C ASP A 39 -11.87 -6.47 8.78
N PRO A 40 -12.82 -7.01 7.99
CA PRO A 40 -13.82 -6.21 7.29
C PRO A 40 -14.88 -5.63 8.25
N GLN A 41 -14.89 -6.04 9.51
CA GLN A 41 -15.80 -5.50 10.53
C GLN A 41 -15.31 -4.16 11.06
N ASN A 42 -13.99 -3.98 11.20
CA ASN A 42 -13.41 -2.75 11.74
C ASN A 42 -12.77 -1.87 10.67
N ILE A 43 -12.35 -2.45 9.54
CA ILE A 43 -11.78 -1.70 8.42
C ILE A 43 -12.88 -1.45 7.39
N ARG A 44 -13.26 -0.17 7.24
CA ARG A 44 -14.25 0.23 6.25
C ARG A 44 -13.67 0.12 4.84
N LEU A 45 -14.49 -0.35 3.90
CA LEU A 45 -14.09 -0.48 2.50
C LEU A 45 -13.73 0.87 1.86
N ASP A 46 -14.45 1.94 2.19
CA ASP A 46 -14.19 3.28 1.65
C ASP A 46 -12.85 3.87 2.13
N PHE A 47 -12.42 3.51 3.34
CA PHE A 47 -11.09 3.82 3.87
C PHE A 47 -9.99 3.08 3.10
N ALA A 48 -10.22 1.82 2.74
CA ALA A 48 -9.27 1.01 1.96
C ALA A 48 -9.19 1.41 0.46
N LEU A 49 -10.26 2.00 -0.08
CA LEU A 49 -10.37 2.38 -1.50
C LEU A 49 -10.12 3.86 -1.80
N PHE A 50 -9.66 4.64 -0.82
CA PHE A 50 -9.48 6.11 -0.95
C PHE A 50 -10.78 6.88 -1.27
N THR A 51 -11.95 6.36 -0.90
CA THR A 51 -13.25 6.99 -1.19
C THR A 51 -13.95 7.55 0.05
N ALA A 52 -13.41 7.30 1.24
CA ALA A 52 -13.89 7.88 2.48
C ALA A 52 -13.95 9.41 2.42
N GLN A 53 -15.01 9.98 2.98
CA GLN A 53 -15.20 11.42 3.06
C GLN A 53 -14.70 11.93 4.42
N GLY A 54 -13.61 12.69 4.42
CA GLY A 54 -12.99 13.23 5.63
C GLY A 54 -12.17 12.20 6.43
N THR A 55 -11.74 12.61 7.62
CA THR A 55 -10.88 11.79 8.50
C THR A 55 -11.61 10.53 8.98
N VAL A 56 -11.00 9.37 8.76
CA VAL A 56 -11.48 8.08 9.29
C VAL A 56 -10.72 7.71 10.56
N PHE A 57 -9.42 8.00 10.61
CA PHE A 57 -8.57 7.70 11.75
C PHE A 57 -7.70 8.90 12.12
N GLN A 58 -7.55 9.18 13.41
CA GLN A 58 -6.76 10.31 13.93
C GLN A 58 -5.67 9.76 14.87
N ASP A 59 -4.40 10.03 14.58
CA ASP A 59 -3.25 9.72 15.44
C ASP A 59 -2.55 11.02 15.86
N GLY A 60 -2.93 11.57 17.01
CA GLY A 60 -2.46 12.88 17.46
C GLY A 60 -2.84 13.98 16.47
N ALA A 61 -1.85 14.62 15.85
CA ALA A 61 -2.06 15.65 14.83
C ALA A 61 -2.23 15.09 13.40
N LEU A 62 -1.97 13.79 13.18
CA LEU A 62 -2.06 13.15 11.88
C LEU A 62 -3.48 12.64 11.64
N ALA A 63 -4.09 13.11 10.55
CA ALA A 63 -5.43 12.72 10.13
C ALA A 63 -5.34 11.83 8.89
N TYR A 64 -5.94 10.65 8.95
CA TYR A 64 -5.92 9.66 7.87
C TYR A 64 -7.30 9.50 7.26
N GLN A 65 -7.38 9.79 5.97
CA GLN A 65 -8.58 9.59 5.15
C GLN A 65 -8.55 8.26 4.39
N ASN A 66 -7.37 7.64 4.22
CA ASN A 66 -7.22 6.36 3.56
C ASN A 66 -6.29 5.42 4.35
N LEU A 67 -6.48 4.11 4.17
CA LEU A 67 -5.75 3.07 4.88
C LEU A 67 -4.29 2.95 4.41
N PHE A 68 -4.03 3.27 3.14
CA PHE A 68 -2.67 3.23 2.57
C PHE A 68 -1.72 4.15 3.34
N ASP A 69 -2.12 5.40 3.57
CA ASP A 69 -1.35 6.38 4.34
C ASP A 69 -1.12 5.89 5.78
N ALA A 70 -2.15 5.34 6.41
CA ALA A 70 -2.03 4.83 7.77
C ALA A 70 -1.02 3.68 7.87
N ILE A 71 -0.96 2.79 6.88
CA ILE A 71 0.01 1.69 6.83
C ILE A 71 1.43 2.24 6.58
N VAL A 72 1.60 3.13 5.59
CA VAL A 72 2.91 3.70 5.24
C VAL A 72 3.48 4.51 6.41
N ASP A 73 2.66 5.33 7.08
CA ASP A 73 3.10 6.12 8.24
C ASP A 73 3.36 5.27 9.49
N ALA A 74 2.72 4.10 9.60
CA ALA A 74 3.09 3.11 10.60
C ALA A 74 4.51 2.57 10.35
N PHE A 75 4.90 2.31 9.10
CA PHE A 75 6.28 1.94 8.76
C PHE A 75 7.28 3.07 8.99
N TYR A 76 6.96 4.32 8.61
CA TYR A 76 7.82 5.46 8.94
C TYR A 76 8.02 5.62 10.45
N SER A 77 6.95 5.45 11.24
CA SER A 77 7.04 5.49 12.70
C SER A 77 7.93 4.36 13.25
N ALA A 78 7.84 3.16 12.67
CA ALA A 78 8.66 2.02 13.05
C ALA A 78 10.15 2.23 12.68
N LEU A 79 10.43 2.83 11.53
CA LEU A 79 11.78 3.22 11.11
C LEU A 79 12.38 4.25 12.08
N GLU A 80 11.62 5.29 12.44
CA GLU A 80 12.04 6.28 13.44
C GLU A 80 12.39 5.62 14.78
N ALA A 81 11.53 4.72 15.26
CA ALA A 81 11.77 3.99 16.50
C ALA A 81 13.02 3.07 16.43
N ALA A 82 13.36 2.58 15.24
CA ALA A 82 14.57 1.78 14.98
C ALA A 82 15.82 2.63 14.67
N GLY A 83 15.74 3.97 14.76
CA GLY A 83 16.87 4.87 14.52
C GLY A 83 17.09 5.26 13.05
N GLY A 84 16.17 4.93 12.15
CA GLY A 84 16.24 5.23 10.72
C GLY A 84 15.31 6.37 10.28
N ALA A 85 15.22 7.46 11.02
CA ALA A 85 14.32 8.58 10.71
C ALA A 85 14.56 9.23 9.32
N ASN A 86 15.76 9.05 8.78
CA ASN A 86 16.17 9.52 7.44
C ASN A 86 16.01 8.46 6.34
N VAL A 87 15.55 7.24 6.66
CA VAL A 87 15.30 6.19 5.68
C VAL A 87 13.96 6.46 5.00
N GLU A 88 14.00 6.56 3.68
CA GLU A 88 12.82 6.72 2.83
C GLU A 88 12.14 5.37 2.58
N ILE A 89 10.84 5.40 2.27
CA ILE A 89 10.09 4.21 1.86
C ILE A 89 9.78 4.27 0.37
N VAL A 90 10.06 3.18 -0.32
CA VAL A 90 9.51 2.88 -1.66
C VAL A 90 8.43 1.82 -1.48
N VAL A 91 7.24 2.08 -2.02
CA VAL A 91 6.17 1.07 -2.03
C VAL A 91 6.44 0.14 -3.21
N SER A 92 7.08 -1.00 -2.93
CA SER A 92 7.56 -1.92 -3.97
C SER A 92 6.47 -2.78 -4.58
N GLU A 93 5.35 -2.94 -3.89
CA GLU A 93 4.15 -3.57 -4.43
C GLU A 93 2.91 -3.02 -3.74
N THR A 94 1.87 -2.77 -4.54
CA THR A 94 0.52 -2.52 -4.02
C THR A 94 -0.51 -2.78 -5.11
N GLY A 95 -1.68 -3.30 -4.74
CA GLY A 95 -2.72 -3.63 -5.71
C GLY A 95 -4.02 -4.08 -5.08
N TRP A 96 -5.00 -4.31 -5.94
CA TRP A 96 -6.32 -4.79 -5.56
C TRP A 96 -6.81 -5.80 -6.60
N PRO A 97 -7.19 -7.03 -6.19
CA PRO A 97 -7.59 -8.07 -7.14
C PRO A 97 -8.97 -7.78 -7.73
N SER A 98 -9.12 -8.11 -9.01
CA SER A 98 -10.35 -7.89 -9.76
C SER A 98 -11.43 -8.96 -9.58
N THR A 99 -11.07 -10.14 -9.05
CA THR A 99 -11.99 -11.25 -8.77
C THR A 99 -11.32 -12.27 -7.82
N GLY A 100 -12.07 -13.29 -7.40
CA GLY A 100 -11.61 -14.45 -6.64
C GLY A 100 -12.21 -14.56 -5.24
N GLU A 101 -12.33 -13.46 -4.51
CA GLU A 101 -12.83 -13.43 -3.12
C GLU A 101 -13.64 -12.16 -2.80
N ALA A 102 -14.01 -11.97 -1.53
CA ALA A 102 -14.79 -10.83 -1.08
C ALA A 102 -14.10 -9.49 -1.38
N ALA A 103 -14.89 -8.54 -1.88
CA ALA A 103 -14.44 -7.21 -2.34
C ALA A 103 -13.40 -7.19 -3.47
N ALA A 104 -12.97 -8.34 -3.98
CA ALA A 104 -12.22 -8.46 -5.22
C ALA A 104 -13.19 -8.30 -6.41
N THR A 105 -13.29 -7.09 -6.95
CA THR A 105 -14.17 -6.77 -8.09
C THR A 105 -13.44 -5.84 -9.04
N VAL A 106 -13.81 -5.88 -10.33
CA VAL A 106 -13.26 -4.97 -11.35
C VAL A 106 -13.47 -3.51 -10.94
N ASP A 107 -14.63 -3.17 -10.38
CA ASP A 107 -14.96 -1.80 -9.95
C ASP A 107 -14.10 -1.34 -8.77
N ASN A 108 -13.91 -2.19 -7.76
CA ASN A 108 -13.06 -1.87 -6.62
C ASN A 108 -11.59 -1.75 -7.03
N ALA A 109 -11.10 -2.66 -7.87
CA ALA A 109 -9.74 -2.61 -8.36
C ALA A 109 -9.48 -1.37 -9.21
N SER A 110 -10.39 -1.05 -10.15
CA SER A 110 -10.38 0.20 -10.93
C SER A 110 -10.32 1.43 -10.02
N THR A 111 -11.18 1.47 -8.98
CA THR A 111 -11.22 2.56 -8.01
C THR A 111 -9.91 2.69 -7.25
N TYR A 112 -9.38 1.58 -6.74
CA TYR A 112 -8.12 1.54 -5.99
C TYR A 112 -6.96 2.09 -6.82
N TYR A 113 -6.71 1.51 -8.00
CA TYR A 113 -5.59 1.92 -8.83
C TYR A 113 -5.71 3.37 -9.30
N LYS A 114 -6.91 3.81 -9.74
CA LYS A 114 -7.13 5.20 -10.15
C LYS A 114 -6.82 6.17 -9.01
N ASN A 115 -7.32 5.89 -7.80
CA ASN A 115 -7.15 6.80 -6.69
C ASN A 115 -5.71 6.79 -6.17
N LEU A 116 -5.09 5.61 -6.09
CA LEU A 116 -3.68 5.47 -5.71
C LEU A 116 -2.76 6.30 -6.62
N ILE A 117 -2.91 6.18 -7.95
CA ILE A 117 -2.07 6.93 -8.90
C ILE A 117 -2.22 8.45 -8.71
N ASN A 118 -3.43 8.92 -8.45
CA ASN A 118 -3.65 10.35 -8.19
C ASN A 118 -3.07 10.79 -6.83
N HIS A 119 -3.11 9.90 -5.83
CA HIS A 119 -2.72 10.19 -4.44
C HIS A 119 -1.21 10.23 -4.22
N VAL A 120 -0.44 9.32 -4.81
CA VAL A 120 0.99 9.12 -4.47
C VAL A 120 1.88 10.35 -4.70
N ASN A 121 1.43 11.35 -5.46
CA ASN A 121 2.15 12.61 -5.65
C ASN A 121 2.11 13.53 -4.43
N ASP A 122 1.09 13.39 -3.57
CA ASP A 122 0.89 14.26 -2.40
C ASP A 122 1.67 13.77 -1.17
N GLY A 123 2.10 12.52 -1.17
CA GLY A 123 2.74 11.86 -0.03
C GLY A 123 1.73 11.40 1.04
N THR A 124 2.19 11.30 2.28
CA THR A 124 1.36 10.89 3.44
C THR A 124 1.23 12.02 4.46
N PRO A 125 0.30 11.95 5.44
CA PRO A 125 0.23 12.93 6.53
C PRO A 125 1.56 13.15 7.27
N LYS A 126 2.37 12.10 7.49
CA LYS A 126 3.68 12.21 8.16
C LYS A 126 4.81 12.67 7.23
N LYS A 127 4.69 12.46 5.92
CA LYS A 127 5.66 12.88 4.89
C LYS A 127 4.96 13.65 3.75
N PRO A 128 4.35 14.82 4.03
CA PRO A 128 3.55 15.53 3.05
C PRO A 128 4.41 16.22 1.98
N GLY A 129 3.86 16.38 0.78
CA GLY A 129 4.44 17.18 -0.31
C GLY A 129 5.62 16.51 -1.02
N LYS A 130 5.84 15.21 -0.81
CA LYS A 130 6.86 14.42 -1.48
C LYS A 130 6.19 13.24 -2.19
N ALA A 131 6.35 13.20 -3.51
CA ALA A 131 5.88 12.07 -4.30
C ALA A 131 6.52 10.76 -3.82
N MET A 132 5.68 9.75 -3.67
CA MET A 132 6.08 8.41 -3.24
C MET A 132 6.34 7.52 -4.46
N GLU A 133 7.55 7.02 -4.57
CA GLU A 133 7.85 5.97 -5.54
C GLU A 133 7.03 4.71 -5.20
N THR A 134 6.16 4.33 -6.13
CA THR A 134 5.14 3.29 -5.93
C THR A 134 5.04 2.40 -7.15
N TYR A 135 5.11 1.10 -6.94
CA TYR A 135 5.01 0.08 -7.96
C TYR A 135 3.67 -0.65 -7.85
N LEU A 136 2.90 -0.62 -8.94
CA LEU A 136 1.62 -1.32 -9.01
C LEU A 136 1.86 -2.80 -9.23
N PHE A 137 1.30 -3.62 -8.35
CA PHE A 137 1.25 -5.07 -8.51
C PHE A 137 -0.10 -5.46 -9.14
N ALA A 138 -0.14 -6.06 -10.33
CA ALA A 138 0.97 -6.33 -11.25
C ALA A 138 0.58 -6.04 -12.71
N MET A 139 1.53 -6.13 -13.63
CA MET A 139 1.24 -5.85 -15.05
C MET A 139 0.16 -6.79 -15.61
N PHE A 140 0.27 -8.09 -15.36
CA PHE A 140 -0.65 -9.09 -15.91
C PHE A 140 -1.25 -9.96 -14.81
N ASP A 141 -2.39 -10.58 -15.11
CA ASP A 141 -2.90 -11.71 -14.35
C ASP A 141 -1.92 -12.89 -14.46
N GLU A 142 -1.67 -13.57 -13.33
CA GLU A 142 -0.68 -14.64 -13.22
C GLU A 142 -1.38 -15.97 -12.92
N ASP A 143 -1.77 -16.70 -13.98
CA ASP A 143 -2.64 -17.89 -13.92
C ASP A 143 -2.04 -19.08 -13.15
N GLN A 144 -0.73 -19.11 -12.97
CA GLN A 144 -0.02 -20.14 -12.21
C GLN A 144 0.07 -19.87 -10.69
N LYS A 145 -0.45 -18.73 -10.20
CA LYS A 145 -0.42 -18.40 -8.77
C LYS A 145 -1.48 -19.14 -7.94
N GLY A 146 -1.28 -19.13 -6.62
CA GLY A 146 -2.12 -19.78 -5.62
C GLY A 146 -1.42 -19.87 -4.26
N PRO A 147 -2.11 -20.34 -3.20
CA PRO A 147 -3.36 -21.11 -3.27
C PRO A 147 -4.64 -20.25 -3.32
N ALA A 148 -4.58 -18.98 -2.94
CA ALA A 148 -5.74 -18.09 -2.99
C ALA A 148 -6.08 -17.74 -4.45
N GLU A 149 -7.38 -17.72 -4.80
CA GLU A 149 -7.79 -17.42 -6.18
C GLU A 149 -7.46 -15.97 -6.55
N THR A 150 -7.54 -15.05 -5.58
CA THR A 150 -7.22 -13.62 -5.75
C THR A 150 -5.81 -13.37 -6.29
N GLU A 151 -4.84 -14.22 -5.95
CA GLU A 151 -3.44 -14.11 -6.40
C GLU A 151 -3.29 -14.13 -7.92
N ARG A 152 -4.26 -14.70 -8.65
CA ARG A 152 -4.26 -14.78 -10.11
C ARG A 152 -4.78 -13.52 -10.80
N HIS A 153 -5.37 -12.58 -10.04
CA HIS A 153 -6.25 -11.54 -10.59
C HIS A 153 -5.84 -10.10 -10.24
N PHE A 154 -4.58 -9.88 -9.89
CA PHE A 154 -3.98 -8.57 -9.60
C PHE A 154 -3.52 -7.80 -10.85
N GLY A 155 -3.65 -8.39 -12.04
CA GLY A 155 -3.22 -7.75 -13.29
C GLY A 155 -3.96 -6.45 -13.57
N LEU A 156 -3.21 -5.44 -14.05
CA LEU A 156 -3.78 -4.28 -14.74
C LEU A 156 -4.22 -4.62 -16.16
N PHE A 157 -3.62 -5.66 -16.76
CA PHE A 157 -3.92 -6.16 -18.09
C PHE A 157 -4.21 -7.66 -18.03
N SER A 158 -5.06 -8.15 -18.94
CA SER A 158 -5.22 -9.58 -19.20
C SER A 158 -4.04 -10.11 -20.05
N PRO A 159 -3.82 -11.44 -20.12
CA PRO A 159 -2.71 -12.01 -20.90
C PRO A 159 -2.70 -11.67 -22.39
N ASP A 160 -3.87 -11.35 -22.96
CA ASP A 160 -4.04 -10.86 -24.33
C ASP A 160 -3.74 -9.35 -24.50
N LYS A 161 -3.19 -8.71 -23.45
CA LYS A 161 -2.76 -7.31 -23.38
C LYS A 161 -3.90 -6.30 -23.38
N GLN A 162 -5.15 -6.75 -23.24
CA GLN A 162 -6.26 -5.81 -23.05
C GLN A 162 -6.19 -5.19 -21.65
N PRO A 163 -6.37 -3.87 -21.51
CA PRO A 163 -6.48 -3.25 -20.20
C PRO A 163 -7.74 -3.74 -19.49
N LYS A 164 -7.64 -4.05 -18.20
CA LYS A 164 -8.80 -4.47 -17.40
C LYS A 164 -9.65 -3.30 -16.91
N TYR A 165 -9.07 -2.09 -16.92
CA TYR A 165 -9.69 -0.90 -16.37
C TYR A 165 -9.61 0.27 -17.36
N ASN A 166 -10.76 0.79 -17.78
CA ASN A 166 -10.85 1.81 -18.85
C ASN A 166 -10.55 3.25 -18.39
N ASN A 167 -10.37 3.47 -17.09
CA ASN A 167 -10.30 4.79 -16.44
C ASN A 167 -9.00 5.01 -15.64
N ILE A 168 -7.97 4.21 -15.91
CA ILE A 168 -6.62 4.39 -15.37
C ILE A 168 -5.78 5.15 -16.38
N SER A 169 -5.06 6.18 -15.93
CA SER A 169 -4.09 6.91 -16.74
C SER A 169 -2.77 6.97 -15.96
N PHE A 170 -1.69 6.59 -16.62
CA PHE A 170 -0.35 6.65 -16.06
C PHE A 170 0.28 8.01 -16.42
N SER A 171 1.03 8.60 -15.49
CA SER A 171 1.72 9.88 -15.63
C SER A 171 3.24 9.70 -15.65
#